data_AF-A0A832UBA0-F1
#
_entry.id   AF-A0A832UBA0-F1
#
_cell.length_a   1.000
_cell.length_b   1.000
_cell.length_c   1.000
_cell.angle_alpha   90.00
_cell.angle_beta   90.00
_cell.angle_gamma   90.00
#
_symmetry.space_group_name_H-M   'P 1'
#
loop_
_entity.id
_entity.type
_entity.pdbx_description
1 polymer ?
#
loop_
_entity_poly.entity_id
_entity_poly.type
_entity_poly.pdbx_seq_one_letter_code
_entity_poly.pdbx_strand_id
1 'polypeptide(L)'
;MHQNSRGIKQGDRLLKMQGKLDRGPVEFKSHIVKQDGEIMAIATQDVISSPPTRTIMAAAEQMTKCGFRRLPITDAGTRKLRG
;
A
#
# COMPACT_ATOMS: atom_id res chain seq x y z
N MET A 1 43.85 6.28 3.35
CA MET A 1 42.59 6.17 4.13
C MET A 1 41.54 5.48 3.26
N HIS A 2 41.32 4.18 3.46
CA HIS A 2 40.38 3.40 2.65
C HIS A 2 38.94 3.60 3.12
N GLN A 3 38.10 4.21 2.28
CA GLN A 3 36.67 4.26 2.52
C GLN A 3 35.99 3.00 1.96
N ASN A 4 35.45 2.22 2.89
CA ASN A 4 34.83 0.93 2.68
C ASN A 4 33.42 1.10 2.07
N SER A 5 33.28 0.87 0.77
CA SER A 5 32.03 1.02 0.02
C SER A 5 31.13 -0.22 0.12
N ARG A 6 30.75 -0.66 1.34
CA ARG A 6 29.96 -1.89 1.56
C ARG A 6 28.43 -1.68 1.53
N GLY A 7 27.91 -0.90 0.59
CA GLY A 7 26.45 -0.71 0.53
C GLY A 7 25.88 -0.16 -0.78
N ILE A 8 26.72 0.23 -1.73
CA ILE A 8 26.23 0.87 -2.96
C ILE A 8 26.02 -0.24 -4.00
N LYS A 9 24.76 -0.62 -4.23
CA LYS A 9 24.40 -1.43 -5.39
C LYS A 9 24.84 -0.66 -6.64
N GLN A 10 25.44 -1.36 -7.60
CA GLN A 10 26.10 -0.74 -8.77
C GLN A 10 25.17 0.25 -9.53
N GLY A 11 23.85 -0.01 -9.53
CA GLY A 11 22.83 0.88 -10.10
C GLY A 11 22.64 2.23 -9.39
N ASP A 12 22.82 2.28 -8.06
CA ASP A 12 22.64 3.51 -7.26
C ASP A 12 23.74 4.54 -7.54
N ARG A 13 24.92 4.07 -7.96
CA ARG A 13 26.08 4.93 -8.23
C ARG A 13 25.83 5.85 -9.41
N LEU A 14 25.04 5.41 -10.39
CA LEU A 14 24.68 6.20 -11.58
C LEU A 14 23.67 7.31 -11.27
N LEU A 15 22.85 7.11 -10.22
CA LEU A 15 21.83 8.05 -9.76
C LEU A 15 22.40 9.13 -8.82
N LYS A 16 23.52 8.87 -8.16
CA LYS A 16 24.18 9.77 -7.19
C LYS A 16 25.42 10.50 -7.73
N MET A 17 25.62 10.56 -9.06
CA MET A 17 26.77 11.27 -9.64
C MET A 17 26.63 12.80 -9.56
N GLN A 18 27.71 13.49 -9.20
CA GLN A 18 27.80 14.95 -9.22
C GLN A 18 27.45 15.50 -10.62
N GLY A 19 26.53 16.48 -10.65
CA GLY A 19 26.10 17.16 -11.89
C GLY A 19 24.78 16.66 -12.48
N LYS A 20 24.17 15.61 -11.93
CA LYS A 20 22.78 15.23 -12.24
C LYS A 20 21.86 15.66 -11.11
N LEU A 21 20.66 16.15 -11.45
CA LEU A 21 19.62 16.55 -10.49
C LEU A 21 19.39 15.41 -9.49
N ASP A 22 19.25 15.75 -8.20
CA ASP A 22 18.96 14.77 -7.15
C ASP A 22 17.65 14.04 -7.49
N ARG A 23 17.75 12.73 -7.77
CA ARG A 23 16.60 11.90 -8.18
C ARG A 23 15.85 11.32 -6.99
N GLY A 24 16.16 11.79 -5.78
CA GLY A 24 15.61 11.27 -4.56
C GLY A 24 16.22 9.92 -4.16
N PRO A 25 15.83 9.40 -2.99
CA PRO A 25 16.49 8.24 -2.43
C PRO A 25 16.10 6.97 -3.18
N VAL A 26 17.09 6.13 -3.47
CA VAL A 26 16.89 4.87 -4.23
C VAL A 26 16.10 3.83 -3.42
N GLU A 27 16.06 3.98 -2.10
CA GLU A 27 15.33 3.09 -1.21
C GLU A 27 13.83 3.38 -1.23
N PHE A 28 13.04 2.32 -1.44
CA PHE A 28 11.58 2.38 -1.36
C PHE A 28 11.15 2.74 0.07
N LYS A 29 10.23 3.71 0.21
CA LYS A 29 9.75 4.30 1.48
C LYS A 29 10.77 5.15 2.26
N SER A 30 11.83 5.63 1.60
CA SER A 30 12.75 6.61 2.16
C SER A 30 12.10 7.93 2.60
N HIS A 31 10.94 8.26 2.00
CA HIS A 31 10.13 9.41 2.37
C HIS A 31 8.64 9.01 2.45
N ILE A 32 7.97 9.40 3.54
CA ILE A 32 6.53 9.24 3.68
C ILE A 32 5.88 10.47 3.03
N VAL A 33 5.25 10.24 1.88
CA VAL A 33 4.49 11.25 1.16
C VAL A 33 3.26 11.61 1.99
N LYS A 34 3.06 12.91 2.28
CA LYS A 34 1.95 13.41 3.11
C LYS A 34 0.61 13.53 2.38
N GLN A 35 0.64 13.46 1.05
CA GLN A 35 -0.56 13.56 0.21
C GLN A 35 -1.09 12.18 -0.15
N ASP A 36 -2.40 12.10 -0.34
CA ASP A 36 -3.05 10.90 -0.85
C ASP A 36 -2.65 10.63 -2.30
N GLY A 37 -2.57 9.35 -2.66
CA GLY A 37 -2.27 8.96 -4.04
C GLY A 37 -3.41 9.33 -4.99
N GLU A 38 -3.09 9.57 -6.26
CA GLU A 38 -4.07 9.97 -7.29
C GLU A 38 -5.28 9.03 -7.40
N ILE A 39 -5.10 7.74 -7.12
CA ILE A 39 -6.18 6.73 -7.10
C ILE A 39 -7.27 7.08 -6.09
N MET A 40 -6.93 7.78 -4.99
CA MET A 40 -7.89 8.18 -3.97
C MET A 40 -8.91 9.22 -4.48
N ALA A 41 -8.64 9.88 -5.62
CA ALA A 41 -9.61 10.77 -6.27
C ALA A 41 -10.82 10.01 -6.86
N ILE A 42 -10.66 8.73 -7.18
CA ILE A 42 -11.72 7.88 -7.75
C ILE A 42 -12.15 6.74 -6.82
N ALA A 43 -11.36 6.44 -5.79
CA ALA A 43 -11.62 5.34 -4.88
C ALA A 43 -12.63 5.71 -3.79
N THR A 44 -13.48 4.76 -3.42
CA THR A 44 -14.31 4.86 -2.21
C THR A 44 -13.46 4.60 -0.97
N GLN A 45 -13.50 5.51 0.00
CA GLN A 45 -12.73 5.37 1.25
C GLN A 45 -13.44 4.47 2.27
N ASP A 46 -14.73 4.72 2.49
CA ASP A 46 -15.54 3.96 3.44
C ASP A 46 -16.16 2.73 2.77
N VAL A 47 -15.43 1.63 2.84
CA VAL A 47 -15.85 0.35 2.26
C VAL A 47 -16.47 -0.57 3.31
N ILE A 48 -17.59 -1.18 2.94
CA ILE A 48 -18.21 -2.25 3.73
C ILE A 48 -17.33 -3.51 3.60
N SER A 49 -16.91 -4.08 4.74
CA SER A 49 -16.09 -5.29 4.81
C SER A 49 -16.67 -6.29 5.81
N SER A 50 -16.16 -7.52 5.81
CA SER A 50 -16.59 -8.58 6.73
C SER A 50 -15.40 -9.25 7.41
N PRO A 51 -15.48 -9.57 8.71
CA PRO A 51 -14.47 -10.38 9.36
C PRO A 51 -14.56 -11.86 8.94
N PRO A 52 -13.44 -12.61 9.00
CA PRO A 52 -13.43 -14.06 8.72
C PRO A 52 -14.34 -14.88 9.65
N THR A 53 -14.66 -14.35 10.83
CA THR A 53 -15.52 -15.00 11.84
C THR A 53 -17.01 -14.82 11.56
N ARG A 54 -17.39 -13.94 10.63
CA ARG A 54 -18.80 -13.75 10.25
C ARG A 54 -19.28 -14.94 9.43
N THR A 55 -20.53 -15.36 9.64
CA THR A 55 -21.11 -16.47 8.89
C THR A 55 -21.24 -16.13 7.41
N ILE A 56 -21.11 -17.14 6.55
CA ILE A 56 -21.25 -17.00 5.09
C ILE A 56 -22.63 -16.45 4.72
N MET A 57 -23.68 -16.92 5.38
CA MET A 57 -25.05 -16.44 5.17
C MET A 57 -25.16 -14.93 5.44
N ALA A 58 -24.63 -14.45 6.57
CA ALA A 58 -24.69 -13.03 6.91
C ALA A 58 -23.82 -12.15 5.99
N ALA A 59 -22.74 -12.70 5.41
CA ALA A 59 -21.97 -12.04 4.37
C ALA A 59 -22.76 -11.97 3.04
N ALA A 60 -23.39 -13.07 2.63
CA ALA A 60 -24.20 -13.13 1.42
C ALA A 60 -25.45 -12.22 1.51
N GLU A 61 -26.11 -12.17 2.67
CA GLU A 61 -27.18 -11.21 2.92
C GLU A 61 -26.70 -9.77 2.77
N GLN A 62 -25.53 -9.44 3.33
CA GLN A 62 -24.97 -8.09 3.23
C GLN A 62 -24.62 -7.74 1.78
N MET A 63 -24.07 -8.68 1.02
CA MET A 63 -23.82 -8.53 -0.42
C MET A 63 -25.12 -8.23 -1.18
N THR A 64 -26.20 -8.98 -0.91
CA THR A 64 -27.51 -8.77 -1.56
C THR A 64 -28.14 -7.44 -1.14
N LYS A 65 -28.11 -7.09 0.14
CA LYS A 65 -28.66 -5.83 0.68
C LYS A 65 -27.96 -4.60 0.10
N CYS A 66 -26.64 -4.66 -0.05
CA CYS A 66 -25.85 -3.55 -0.60
C CYS A 66 -25.72 -3.59 -2.13
N GLY A 67 -26.17 -4.67 -2.80
CA GLY A 67 -26.02 -4.84 -4.25
C GLY A 67 -24.58 -5.14 -4.70
N PHE A 68 -23.74 -5.67 -3.81
CA PHE A 68 -22.33 -5.96 -4.11
C PHE A 68 -22.12 -7.39 -4.56
N ARG A 69 -21.23 -7.59 -5.53
CA ARG A 69 -20.79 -8.92 -5.98
C ARG A 69 -19.54 -9.42 -5.25
N ARG A 70 -18.87 -8.56 -4.48
CA ARG A 70 -17.64 -8.88 -3.73
C ARG A 70 -17.67 -8.16 -2.38
N LEU A 71 -17.16 -8.82 -1.36
CA LEU A 71 -17.06 -8.27 -0.01
C LEU A 71 -15.63 -8.51 0.49
N PRO A 72 -14.82 -7.47 0.72
CA PRO A 72 -13.48 -7.63 1.26
C PRO A 72 -13.50 -8.29 2.64
N ILE A 73 -12.60 -9.25 2.87
CA ILE A 73 -12.46 -9.87 4.18
C ILE A 73 -11.36 -9.16 4.96
N THR A 74 -11.71 -8.55 6.09
CA THR A 74 -10.80 -7.73 6.89
C THR A 74 -10.73 -8.21 8.33
N ASP A 75 -9.60 -7.98 8.97
CA ASP A 75 -9.45 -8.22 10.39
C ASP A 75 -10.31 -7.24 11.22
N ALA A 76 -11.12 -7.75 12.16
CA ALA A 76 -12.13 -6.96 12.87
C ALA A 76 -11.57 -5.78 13.69
N GLY A 77 -10.31 -5.86 14.15
CA GLY A 77 -9.68 -4.80 14.92
C GLY A 77 -8.81 -3.88 14.08
N THR A 78 -8.07 -4.45 13.12
CA THR A 78 -7.06 -3.68 12.36
C THR A 78 -7.53 -3.21 10.98
N ARG A 79 -8.68 -3.70 10.50
CA ARG A 79 -9.18 -3.52 9.13
C ARG A 79 -8.20 -3.94 8.04
N LYS A 80 -7.17 -4.72 8.40
CA LYS A 80 -6.21 -5.27 7.44
C LYS A 80 -6.91 -6.29 6.56
N LEU A 81 -6.74 -6.15 5.25
CA LEU A 81 -7.24 -7.09 4.27
C LEU A 81 -6.60 -8.47 4.47
N ARG A 82 -7.43 -9.52 4.43
CA ARG A 82 -7.03 -10.92 4.56
C ARG A 82 -7.28 -11.72 3.28
N GLY A 83 -8.28 -11.34 2.49
CA GLY A 83 -8.66 -11.99 1.24
C GLY A 83 -9.91 -11.40 0.63
#